data_AF-A0A2E3MBE9-F1
#
_entry.id   AF-A0A2E3MBE9-F1
#
_cell.length_a   1.000
_cell.length_b   1.000
_cell.length_c   1.000
_cell.angle_alpha   90.00
_cell.angle_beta   90.00
_cell.angle_gamma   90.00
#
_symmetry.space_group_name_H-M   'P 1'
#
loop_
_entity.id
_entity.type
_entity.pdbx_description
1 polymer ?
#
loop_
_entity_poly.entity_id
_entity_poly.type
_entity_poly.pdbx_seq_one_letter_code
_entity_poly.pdbx_strand_id
1 'polypeptide(L)'
;MLKLLSTGFWNALARLILRNRVAILVLIGLFTALMVSQWGKMRFSYTEANLLPDDHSVNLDYNHFLEIFGEEGNLIVLGVKDSRLFSVENLNAW
;
A
#
# COMPACT_ATOMS: atom_id res chain seq x y z
N MET A 1 -0.12 -1.63 -38.07
CA MET A 1 0.39 -0.66 -37.07
C MET A 1 1.29 -1.39 -36.04
N LEU A 2 2.42 -1.97 -36.48
CA LEU A 2 3.33 -2.78 -35.63
C LEU A 2 4.81 -2.70 -36.06
N LYS A 3 5.20 -1.77 -36.96
CA LYS A 3 6.58 -1.70 -37.49
C LYS A 3 7.63 -1.33 -36.43
N LEU A 4 7.22 -0.68 -35.34
CA LEU A 4 8.08 -0.32 -34.21
C LEU A 4 8.53 -1.53 -33.38
N LEU A 5 7.82 -2.68 -33.46
CA LEU A 5 8.16 -3.92 -32.76
C LEU A 5 8.86 -4.94 -33.67
N SER A 6 9.52 -4.48 -34.73
CA SER A 6 10.28 -5.37 -35.62
C SER A 6 11.60 -5.85 -35.00
N THR A 7 12.17 -6.93 -35.52
CA THR A 7 13.47 -7.48 -35.11
C THR A 7 14.61 -6.45 -35.15
N GLY A 8 14.53 -5.47 -36.06
CA GLY A 8 15.48 -4.37 -36.16
C GLY A 8 15.52 -3.46 -34.93
N PHE A 9 14.36 -3.18 -34.33
CA PHE A 9 14.26 -2.38 -33.10
C PHE A 9 14.95 -3.09 -31.93
N TRP A 10 14.61 -4.36 -31.70
CA TRP A 10 15.20 -5.16 -30.63
C TRP A 10 16.72 -5.33 -30.78
N ASN A 11 17.20 -5.52 -32.01
CA ASN A 11 18.63 -5.58 -32.31
C ASN A 11 19.35 -4.24 -32.02
N ALA A 12 18.71 -3.11 -32.31
CA ALA A 12 19.27 -1.79 -31.99
C ALA A 12 19.30 -1.56 -30.47
N LEU A 13 18.24 -1.92 -29.76
CA LEU A 13 18.15 -1.81 -28.31
C LEU A 13 19.19 -2.70 -27.60
N ALA A 14 19.32 -3.96 -28.02
CA ALA A 14 20.32 -4.87 -27.46
C ALA A 14 21.75 -4.35 -27.68
N ARG A 15 22.05 -3.81 -28.87
CA ARG A 15 23.35 -3.17 -29.15
C ARG A 15 23.59 -1.95 -28.27
N LEU A 16 22.58 -1.11 -28.05
CA LEU A 16 22.68 0.04 -27.15
C LEU A 16 23.01 -0.42 -25.72
N ILE A 17 22.32 -1.45 -25.23
CA ILE A 17 22.50 -1.98 -23.88
C ILE A 17 23.89 -2.58 -23.71
N LEU A 18 24.31 -3.45 -24.63
CA LEU A 18 25.60 -4.15 -24.57
C LEU A 18 26.78 -3.17 -24.68
N ARG A 19 26.66 -2.14 -25.52
CA ARG A 19 27.72 -1.15 -25.74
C ARG A 19 27.89 -0.19 -24.55
N ASN A 20 26.80 0.15 -23.87
CA ASN A 20 26.79 1.11 -22.75
C ASN A 20 26.50 0.47 -21.40
N ARG A 21 26.83 -0.83 -21.24
CA ARG A 21 26.42 -1.64 -20.07
C ARG A 21 26.74 -1.00 -18.71
N VAL A 22 27.92 -0.38 -18.57
CA VAL A 22 28.34 0.24 -17.31
C VAL A 22 27.48 1.47 -17.00
N ALA A 23 27.26 2.34 -17.98
CA ALA A 23 26.41 3.53 -17.81
C ALA A 23 24.97 3.15 -17.47
N ILE A 24 24.43 2.10 -18.10
CA ILE A 24 23.08 1.60 -17.82
C ILE A 24 22.98 1.01 -16.41
N LEU A 25 23.97 0.23 -15.97
CA LEU A 25 23.99 -0.29 -14.60
C LEU A 25 24.07 0.83 -13.55
N VAL A 26 24.88 1.86 -13.81
CA VAL A 26 24.94 3.05 -12.94
C VAL A 26 23.59 3.78 -12.92
N LEU A 27 22.95 3.95 -14.07
CA LEU A 27 21.65 4.62 -14.18
C LEU A 27 20.56 3.83 -13.44
N ILE A 28 20.54 2.50 -13.58
CA ILE A 28 19.63 1.63 -12.83
C ILE A 28 19.89 1.77 -11.33
N GLY A 29 21.15 1.72 -10.89
CA GLY A 29 21.51 1.88 -9.48
C GLY A 29 21.10 3.23 -8.90
N LEU A 30 21.30 4.32 -9.66
CA LEU A 30 20.83 5.66 -9.28
C LEU A 30 19.30 5.71 -9.18
N PHE A 31 18.60 5.14 -10.16
CA PHE A 31 17.14 5.09 -10.14
C PHE A 31 16.62 4.30 -8.93
N THR A 32 17.24 3.16 -8.61
CA THR A 32 16.92 2.38 -7.40
C THR A 32 17.16 3.19 -6.13
N ALA A 33 18.29 3.90 -6.02
CA ALA A 33 18.57 4.75 -4.86
C ALA A 33 17.54 5.89 -4.71
N LEU A 34 17.13 6.50 -5.82
CA LEU A 34 16.05 7.49 -5.83
C LEU A 34 14.71 6.88 -5.39
N MET A 35 14.39 5.66 -5.81
CA MET A 35 13.18 4.97 -5.33
C MET A 35 13.24 4.68 -3.83
N VAL A 36 14.39 4.22 -3.32
CA VAL A 36 14.58 3.99 -1.88
C VAL A 36 14.37 5.28 -1.08
N SER A 37 14.79 6.44 -1.59
CA SER A 37 14.54 7.73 -0.93
C SER A 37 13.05 8.05 -0.72
N GLN A 38 12.16 7.45 -1.50
CA GLN A 38 10.71 7.66 -1.41
C GLN A 38 10.02 6.72 -0.39
N TRP A 39 10.76 5.90 0.35
CA TRP A 39 10.19 4.93 1.31
C TRP A 39 9.22 5.58 2.32
N GLY A 40 9.50 6.81 2.76
CA GLY A 40 8.62 7.54 3.67
C GLY A 40 7.24 7.92 3.09
N LYS A 41 7.06 7.80 1.77
CA LYS A 41 5.76 8.01 1.10
C LYS A 41 4.96 6.72 0.95
N MET A 42 5.50 5.58 1.37
CA MET A 42 4.81 4.31 1.32
C MET A 42 3.66 4.32 2.32
N ARG A 43 2.43 4.22 1.82
CA ARG A 43 1.21 4.17 2.64
C ARG A 43 0.73 2.73 2.72
N PHE A 44 0.62 2.20 3.93
CA PHE A 44 -0.06 0.94 4.18
C PHE A 44 -1.54 1.23 4.42
N SER A 45 -2.42 0.59 3.64
CA SER A 45 -3.85 0.61 3.93
C SER A 45 -4.14 -0.54 4.88
N TYR A 46 -4.57 -0.22 6.10
CA TYR A 46 -5.00 -1.20 7.10
C TYR A 46 -6.53 -1.33 7.17
N THR A 47 -7.24 -0.58 6.35
CA THR A 47 -8.69 -0.70 6.17
C THR A 47 -8.99 -1.84 5.21
N GLU A 48 -10.13 -2.51 5.40
CA GLU A 48 -10.64 -3.45 4.41
C GLU A 48 -10.77 -2.75 3.05
N ALA A 49 -10.29 -3.41 2.00
CA ALA A 49 -10.32 -2.85 0.67
C ALA A 49 -11.77 -2.75 0.20
N ASN A 50 -12.23 -1.54 -0.10
CA ASN A 50 -13.52 -1.36 -0.75
C ASN A 50 -13.43 -1.94 -2.17
N LEU A 51 -14.25 -2.96 -2.45
CA LEU A 51 -14.27 -3.66 -3.74
C LEU A 51 -15.16 -2.96 -4.77
N LEU A 52 -15.92 -1.93 -4.35
CA LEU A 52 -16.85 -1.20 -5.19
C LEU A 52 -16.24 0.12 -5.68
N PRO A 53 -16.58 0.57 -6.91
CA PRO A 53 -16.21 1.91 -7.40
C PRO A 53 -16.66 3.03 -6.46
N ASP A 54 -15.89 4.10 -6.36
CA ASP A 54 -16.19 5.23 -5.46
C ASP A 54 -17.56 5.88 -5.71
N ASP A 55 -18.06 5.82 -6.94
CA ASP A 55 -19.35 6.36 -7.38
C ASP A 55 -20.52 5.38 -7.25
N HIS A 56 -20.28 4.17 -6.73
CA HIS A 56 -21.31 3.18 -6.50
C HIS A 56 -22.28 3.66 -5.41
N SER A 57 -23.60 3.52 -5.62
CA SER A 57 -24.64 4.03 -4.71
C SER A 57 -24.45 3.57 -3.26
N VAL A 58 -24.09 2.30 -3.06
CA VAL A 58 -23.80 1.72 -1.75
C VAL A 58 -22.63 2.43 -1.04
N ASN A 59 -21.60 2.86 -1.77
CA ASN A 59 -20.48 3.61 -1.20
C ASN A 59 -20.91 5.02 -0.78
N LEU A 60 -21.76 5.67 -1.58
CA LEU A 60 -22.30 6.98 -1.23
C LEU A 60 -23.16 6.92 0.04
N ASP A 61 -24.05 5.93 0.13
CA ASP A 61 -24.90 5.72 1.31
C ASP A 61 -24.06 5.38 2.57
N TYR A 62 -23.06 4.52 2.42
CA TYR A 62 -22.13 4.16 3.51
C TYR A 62 -21.30 5.35 3.99
N ASN A 63 -20.76 6.15 3.06
CA ASN A 63 -20.00 7.36 3.42
C ASN A 63 -20.89 8.40 4.13
N HIS A 64 -22.15 8.56 3.69
CA HIS A 64 -23.11 9.44 4.36
C HIS A 64 -23.47 8.93 5.78
N PHE A 65 -23.59 7.61 5.97
CA PHE A 65 -23.75 7.02 7.29
C PHE A 65 -22.53 7.32 8.19
N LEU A 66 -21.31 7.12 7.68
CA LEU A 66 -20.08 7.42 8.42
C LEU A 66 -19.94 8.92 8.76
N GLU A 67 -20.43 9.82 7.92
CA GLU A 67 -20.43 11.26 8.20
C GLU A 67 -21.34 11.62 9.40
N ILE A 68 -22.50 10.95 9.52
CA ILE A 68 -23.46 11.20 10.59
C ILE A 68 -23.02 10.54 11.91
N PHE A 69 -22.58 9.28 11.85
CA PHE A 69 -22.36 8.45 13.04
C PHE A 69 -20.89 8.25 13.41
N GLY A 70 -19.96 8.54 12.49
CA GLY A 70 -18.54 8.24 12.63
C GLY A 70 -18.19 6.80 12.25
N GLU A 71 -16.89 6.53 12.11
CA GLU A 71 -16.35 5.19 11.90
C GLU A 71 -15.99 4.55 13.24
N GLU A 72 -16.51 3.34 13.52
CA GLU A 72 -16.19 2.55 14.73
C GLU A 72 -14.76 1.96 14.64
N GLY A 73 -13.75 2.82 14.58
CA GLY A 73 -12.33 2.43 14.52
C GLY A 73 -11.57 2.59 15.84
N ASN A 74 -12.19 3.14 16.89
CA ASN A 74 -11.52 3.48 18.16
C ASN A 74 -11.80 2.49 19.30
N LEU A 75 -12.61 1.46 19.09
CA LEU A 75 -12.93 0.47 20.12
C LEU A 75 -11.88 -0.64 20.14
N ILE A 76 -11.04 -0.67 21.18
CA ILE A 76 -10.12 -1.78 21.44
C ILE A 76 -10.81 -2.77 22.38
N VAL A 77 -11.12 -3.97 21.88
CA VAL A 77 -11.71 -5.04 22.68
C VAL A 77 -10.62 -5.97 23.20
N LEU A 78 -10.42 -6.01 24.51
CA LEU A 78 -9.48 -6.91 25.17
C LEU A 78 -10.24 -8.08 25.81
N GLY A 79 -10.12 -9.27 25.20
CA GLY A 79 -10.67 -10.50 25.77
C GLY A 79 -9.69 -11.15 26.76
N VAL A 80 -9.96 -11.06 28.06
CA VAL A 80 -9.14 -11.69 29.10
C VAL A 80 -9.87 -12.88 29.72
N LYS A 81 -9.23 -14.06 29.68
CA LYS A 81 -9.75 -15.30 30.28
C LYS A 81 -9.08 -15.56 31.65
N ASP A 82 -9.31 -14.68 32.61
CA ASP A 82 -8.88 -14.87 34.01
C ASP A 82 -9.99 -14.43 34.96
N SER A 83 -10.48 -15.35 35.79
CA SER A 83 -11.50 -15.05 36.81
C SER A 83 -11.03 -14.07 37.89
N ARG A 84 -9.72 -13.89 38.06
CA ARG A 84 -9.14 -12.98 39.07
C ARG A 84 -9.18 -11.52 38.64
N LEU A 85 -9.32 -11.24 37.34
CA LEU A 85 -9.44 -9.88 36.81
C LEU A 85 -10.66 -9.16 37.41
N PHE A 86 -11.72 -9.89 37.72
CA PHE A 86 -12.96 -9.34 38.27
C PHE A 86 -12.89 -8.99 39.77
N SER A 87 -11.74 -9.17 40.42
CA SER A 87 -11.53 -8.67 41.79
C SER A 87 -11.11 -7.21 41.76
N VAL A 88 -11.62 -6.41 42.71
CA VAL A 88 -11.36 -4.96 42.80
C VAL A 88 -9.86 -4.65 42.87
N GLU A 89 -9.10 -5.46 43.60
CA GLU A 89 -7.65 -5.29 43.74
C GLU A 89 -6.91 -5.47 42.41
N ASN A 90 -7.20 -6.56 41.67
CA ASN A 90 -6.54 -6.83 40.40
C ASN A 90 -7.00 -5.90 39.27
N LEU A 91 -8.26 -5.44 39.30
CA LEU A 91 -8.78 -4.47 38.34
C LEU A 91 -8.12 -3.10 38.52
N ASN A 92 -7.92 -2.66 39.77
CA ASN A 92 -7.29 -1.36 40.06
C ASN A 92 -5.76 -1.37 39.88
N ALA A 93 -5.14 -2.54 39.78
CA ALA A 93 -3.70 -2.70 39.57
C ALA A 93 -3.30 -2.73 38.08
N TRP A 94 -4.28 -2.78 37.18
CA TRP A 94 -4.11 -2.73 35.73
C TRP A 94 -4.09 -1.29 35.22
#